data_AF-A0A023WVB6-F1
#
_entry.id   AF-A0A023WVB6-F1
#
_cell.length_a   1.000
_cell.length_b   1.000
_cell.length_c   1.000
_cell.angle_alpha   90.00
_cell.angle_beta   90.00
_cell.angle_gamma   90.00
#
_symmetry.space_group_name_H-M   'P 1'
#
loop_
_entity.id
_entity.type
_entity.pdbx_description
1 polymer ?
#
loop_
_entity_poly.entity_id
_entity_poly.type
_entity_poly.pdbx_seq_one_letter_code
_entity_poly.pdbx_strand_id
1 'polypeptide(L)'
;MITYPQMENAQTFMLRDNGYSPLITKWDHVITAQEVSGGTLYRDRVTIEAGILTPFVWLFARQFYAHRQRRWAALAANGFSY
;
A
#
# COMPACT_ATOMS: atom_id res chain seq x y z
N MET A 1 4.08 10.21 -9.91
CA MET A 1 5.25 9.68 -10.66
C MET A 1 5.66 8.38 -9.97
N ILE A 2 5.59 7.24 -10.66
CA ILE A 2 5.90 5.96 -10.00
C ILE A 2 7.42 5.78 -9.96
N THR A 3 8.00 5.76 -8.76
CA THR A 3 9.45 5.58 -8.57
C THR A 3 9.73 4.21 -7.94
N TYR A 4 10.60 3.44 -8.60
CA TYR A 4 11.10 2.15 -8.11
C TYR A 4 12.53 2.38 -7.61
N PRO A 5 12.76 2.60 -6.31
CA PRO A 5 14.14 2.62 -5.81
C PRO A 5 14.72 1.21 -5.99
N GLN A 6 15.74 1.06 -6.84
CA GLN A 6 16.49 -0.18 -6.92
C GLN A 6 17.09 -0.47 -5.55
N MET A 7 16.74 -1.62 -4.97
CA MET A 7 17.45 -2.16 -3.82
C MET A 7 18.21 -3.40 -4.26
N GLU A 8 19.45 -3.54 -3.76
CA GLU A 8 20.47 -4.54 -4.13
C GLU A 8 20.04 -6.02 -3.94
N ASN A 9 18.82 -6.29 -3.47
CA ASN A 9 18.30 -7.64 -3.30
C ASN A 9 17.09 -7.85 -4.21
N ALA A 10 17.23 -8.72 -5.21
CA ALA A 10 16.23 -9.03 -6.24
C ALA A 10 14.87 -9.56 -5.72
N GLN A 11 14.70 -9.69 -4.40
CA GLN A 11 13.55 -10.27 -3.71
C GLN A 11 12.58 -9.22 -3.12
N THR A 12 12.87 -7.92 -3.28
CA THR A 12 12.02 -6.84 -2.74
C THR A 12 11.46 -5.97 -3.86
N PHE A 13 10.14 -6.05 -4.07
CA PHE A 13 9.39 -5.17 -4.94
C PHE A 13 8.91 -3.94 -4.14
N MET A 14 9.14 -2.74 -4.67
CA MET A 14 8.64 -1.50 -4.09
C MET A 14 7.99 -0.65 -5.17
N LEU A 15 6.74 -0.25 -4.92
CA LEU A 15 5.98 0.65 -5.76
C LEU A 15 5.65 1.89 -4.94
N ARG A 16 6.21 3.04 -5.31
CA ARG A 16 5.84 4.32 -4.71
C ARG A 16 4.98 5.10 -5.68
N ASP A 17 3.78 5.46 -5.24
CA ASP A 17 2.91 6.41 -5.89
C ASP A 17 2.90 7.72 -5.09
N ASN A 18 3.50 8.75 -5.68
CA ASN A 18 3.42 10.12 -5.19
C ASN A 18 2.39 10.90 -6.02
N GLY A 19 1.28 11.21 -5.37
CA GLY A 19 0.19 12.01 -5.93
C GLY A 19 0.03 13.30 -5.16
N TYR A 20 -0.41 14.35 -5.85
CA TYR A 20 -0.95 15.54 -5.21
C TYR A 20 -2.35 15.78 -5.76
N SER A 21 -3.28 16.21 -4.89
CA SER A 21 -4.63 16.56 -5.28
C SER A 21 -5.01 17.86 -4.58
N PRO A 22 -5.87 18.73 -5.15
CA PRO A 22 -6.28 19.98 -4.49
C PRO A 22 -6.86 19.79 -3.07
N LEU A 23 -7.38 18.59 -2.77
CA LEU A 23 -7.92 18.22 -1.45
C LEU A 23 -6.93 17.47 -0.55
N ILE A 24 -5.83 16.97 -1.10
CA ILE A 24 -4.81 16.17 -0.39
C ILE A 24 -3.44 16.76 -0.73
N THR A 25 -2.93 17.58 0.19
CA THR A 25 -1.65 18.30 0.07
C THR A 25 -0.48 17.36 -0.14
N LYS A 26 -0.52 16.16 0.45
CA LYS A 26 0.46 15.11 0.20
C LYS A 26 -0.18 13.74 0.24
N TRP A 27 0.00 13.00 -0.85
CA TRP A 27 -0.28 11.59 -0.91
C TRP A 27 1.02 10.85 -1.27
N ASP A 28 1.58 10.16 -0.29
CA ASP A 28 2.76 9.32 -0.48
C ASP A 28 2.39 7.88 -0.12
N HIS A 29 2.06 7.10 -1.14
CA HIS A 29 1.68 5.70 -1.02
C HIS A 29 2.84 4.82 -1.45
N VAL A 30 3.37 4.06 -0.49
CA VAL A 30 4.46 3.11 -0.71
C VAL A 30 3.94 1.72 -0.46
N ILE A 31 3.93 0.91 -1.51
CA ILE A 31 3.70 -0.52 -1.44
C ILE A 31 5.05 -1.22 -1.49
N THR A 32 5.28 -2.16 -0.60
CA THR A 32 6.46 -3.03 -0.59
C THR A 32 5.99 -4.48 -0.50
N ALA A 33 6.57 -5.33 -1.33
CA ALA A 33 6.38 -6.77 -1.28
C ALA A 33 7.76 -7.40 -1.25
N GLN A 34 8.08 -8.08 -0.15
CA GLN A 34 9.35 -8.74 0.03
C GLN A 34 9.12 -10.25 0.12
N GLU A 35 9.88 -11.02 -0.64
CA GLU A 35 9.92 -12.47 -0.48
C GLU A 35 10.60 -12.80 0.86
N VAL A 36 9.96 -13.63 1.67
CA VAL A 36 10.47 -14.11 2.96
C VAL A 36 10.32 -15.62 3.02
N SER A 37 11.12 -16.29 3.86
CA SER A 37 11.00 -17.74 4.02
C SER A 37 9.57 -18.12 4.44
N GLY A 38 8.85 -18.81 3.55
CA GLY A 38 7.47 -19.25 3.79
C GLY A 38 6.37 -18.28 3.38
N GLY A 39 6.67 -17.19 2.65
CA GLY A 39 5.62 -16.34 2.08
C GLY A 39 6.09 -15.00 1.52
N THR A 40 5.15 -14.07 1.35
CA THR A 40 5.44 -12.71 0.90
C THR A 40 5.04 -11.72 1.98
N LEU A 41 6.01 -10.96 2.48
CA LEU A 41 5.76 -9.84 3.38
C LEU A 41 5.26 -8.64 2.56
N TYR A 42 3.94 -8.49 2.51
CA TYR A 42 3.28 -7.35 1.88
C TYR A 42 3.03 -6.23 2.88
N ARG A 43 3.56 -5.04 2.60
CA ARG A 43 3.39 -3.83 3.43
C ARG A 43 2.91 -2.68 2.58
N ASP A 44 1.84 -2.05 3.04
CA ASP A 44 1.23 -0.88 2.44
C ASP A 44 1.35 0.29 3.42
N ARG A 45 2.11 1.33 3.03
CA ARG A 45 2.35 2.52 3.83
C ARG A 45 1.80 3.73 3.10
N VAL A 46 0.79 4.36 3.68
CA VAL A 46 0.19 5.58 3.13
C VAL A 46 0.49 6.73 4.08
N THR A 47 1.15 7.76 3.58
CA THR A 47 1.35 9.03 4.28
C THR A 47 0.41 10.07 3.66
N ILE A 48 -0.48 10.62 4.46
CA ILE A 48 -1.54 11.54 4.02
C ILE A 48 -1.36 12.85 4.78
N GLU A 49 -1.25 13.95 4.05
CA GLU A 49 -1.33 15.30 4.62
C GLU A 49 -2.48 16.03 3.92
N ALA A 50 -3.55 16.33 4.65
CA ALA A 50 -4.76 16.99 4.13
C ALA A 50 -5.32 18.03 5.12
N GLY A 51 -4.48 18.60 5.98
CA GLY A 51 -4.89 19.55 7.02
C GLY A 51 -5.95 18.96 7.97
N ILE A 52 -7.07 19.68 8.16
CA ILE A 52 -8.18 19.28 9.04
C ILE A 52 -8.89 18.00 8.55
N LEU A 53 -8.83 17.70 7.26
CA LEU A 53 -9.44 16.49 6.69
C LEU A 53 -8.57 15.25 6.87
N THR A 54 -7.31 15.39 7.32
CA THR A 54 -6.37 14.28 7.54
C THR A 54 -6.98 13.11 8.32
N PRO A 55 -7.62 13.28 9.49
CA PRO A 55 -8.21 12.15 10.22
C PRO A 55 -9.35 11.45 9.46
N PHE A 56 -10.16 12.19 8.70
CA PHE A 56 -11.26 11.62 7.91
C PHE A 56 -10.72 10.80 6.72
N VAL A 57 -9.78 11.37 5.98
CA VAL A 57 -9.13 10.69 4.84
C VAL A 57 -8.32 9.49 5.34
N TRP A 58 -7.61 9.62 6.46
CA TRP A 58 -6.88 8.54 7.10
C TRP A 58 -7.79 7.38 7.51
N LEU A 59 -8.94 7.68 8.13
CA LEU A 59 -9.89 6.65 8.54
C LEU A 59 -10.45 5.91 7.32
N PHE A 60 -10.85 6.65 6.29
CA PHE A 60 -11.33 6.07 5.04
C PHE A 60 -10.26 5.18 4.38
N ALA A 61 -9.03 5.68 4.25
CA ALA A 61 -7.91 4.93 3.70
C ALA A 61 -7.67 3.64 4.51
N ARG A 62 -7.58 3.75 5.84
CA ARG A 62 -7.37 2.59 6.72
C ARG A 62 -8.44 1.52 6.52
N GLN A 63 -9.70 1.91 6.47
CA GLN A 63 -10.81 0.97 6.25
C GLN A 63 -10.73 0.32 4.85
N PHE A 64 -10.45 1.12 3.82
CA PHE A 64 -10.32 0.64 2.45
C PHE A 64 -9.16 -0.36 2.29
N TYR A 65 -7.98 -0.05 2.80
CA TYR A 65 -6.81 -0.93 2.73
C TYR A 65 -6.99 -2.19 3.59
N ALA A 66 -7.60 -2.08 4.77
CA ALA A 66 -7.91 -3.25 5.59
C ALA A 66 -8.90 -4.19 4.88
N HIS A 67 -9.94 -3.65 4.25
CA HIS A 67 -10.88 -4.45 3.45
C HIS A 67 -10.18 -5.14 2.27
N ARG A 68 -9.34 -4.41 1.52
CA ARG A 68 -8.58 -4.96 0.40
C ARG A 68 -7.62 -6.06 0.83
N GLN A 69 -6.89 -5.86 1.93
CA GLN A 69 -5.98 -6.88 2.46
C GLN A 69 -6.72 -8.13 2.91
N ARG A 70 -7.89 -8.01 3.56
CA ARG A 70 -8.73 -9.17 3.92
C ARG A 70 -9.18 -9.93 2.68
N ARG A 71 -9.60 -9.23 1.63
CA ARG A 71 -10.01 -9.86 0.37
C ARG A 71 -8.86 -10.60 -0.30
N TRP A 72 -7.67 -10.02 -0.29
CA TRP A 72 -6.46 -10.66 -0.81
C TRP A 72 -6.03 -11.87 0.02
N ALA A 73 -6.09 -11.78 1.35
CA ALA A 73 -5.83 -12.92 2.23
C ALA A 73 -6.84 -14.06 2.00
N ALA A 74 -8.12 -13.73 1.81
CA ALA A 74 -9.15 -14.71 1.48
C ALA A 74 -8.90 -15.35 0.10
N LEU A 75 -8.50 -14.57 -0.91
CA LEU A 75 -8.15 -15.12 -2.23
C LEU A 75 -6.89 -16.01 -2.16
N ALA A 76 -5.86 -15.58 -1.42
CA ALA A 76 -4.64 -16.37 -1.24
C ALA A 76 -4.94 -17.69 -0.52
N ALA A 77 -5.82 -17.68 0.48
CA ALA A 77 -6.28 -18.88 1.18
C ALA A 77 -7.10 -19.82 0.27
N ASN A 78 -7.85 -19.27 -0.68
CA ASN A 78 -8.61 -20.04 -1.67
C ASN A 78 -7.79 -20.37 -2.95
N GLY A 79 -6.48 -20.16 -2.95
CA GLY A 79 -5.60 -20.49 -4.08
C GLY A 79 -5.92 -19.70 -5.35
N PHE A 80 -6.44 -18.48 -5.23
CA PHE A 80 -6.91 -17.64 -6.34
C PHE A 80 -8.06 -18.26 -7.16
N SER A 81 -8.74 -19.28 -6.63
CA SER A 81 -9.95 -19.82 -7.25
C SER A 81 -11.11 -18.85 -7.04
N TYR A 82 -11.71 -18.38 -8.14
CA TYR A 82 -12.86 -17.45 -8.16
C TYR A 82 -14.17 -18.21 -8.37
#